data_AF-A0A971JRM8-F1
#
_entry.id   AF-A0A971JRM8-F1
#
_cell.length_a   1.000
_cell.length_b   1.000
_cell.length_c   1.000
_cell.angle_alpha   90.00
_cell.angle_beta   90.00
_cell.angle_gamma   90.00
#
_symmetry.space_group_name_H-M   'P 1'
#
loop_
_entity.id
_entity.type
_entity.pdbx_description
1 polymer ?
#
loop_
_entity_poly.entity_id
_entity_poly.type
_entity_poly.pdbx_seq_one_letter_code
_entity_poly.pdbx_strand_id
1 'polypeptide(L)'
;MTLKEGRCPNCGSILHLDAKAEKGHCLFCDAVFQNSEAFSIAENPDGHTFPNEPQPKYEGPSLQPGYSGSQKADPARARKQQPQPSKPKPPPPPVYEMKEPQQMPDIRIPGKTKIKM
;
A
#
# COMPACT_ATOMS: atom_id res chain seq x y z
N MET A 1 -17.99 -18.82 -5.28
CA MET A 1 -17.84 -17.49 -4.67
C MET A 1 -17.76 -16.49 -5.80
N THR A 2 -18.59 -15.46 -5.79
CA THR A 2 -18.58 -14.42 -6.83
C THR A 2 -17.92 -13.21 -6.20
N LEU A 3 -16.72 -12.88 -6.64
CA LEU A 3 -16.00 -11.72 -6.15
C LEU A 3 -16.50 -10.48 -6.89
N LYS A 4 -16.87 -9.44 -6.15
CA LYS A 4 -17.15 -8.11 -6.69
C LYS A 4 -16.08 -7.13 -6.18
N GLU A 5 -15.70 -6.19 -7.03
CA GLU A 5 -14.84 -5.09 -6.64
C GLU A 5 -15.59 -4.17 -5.66
N GLY A 6 -14.97 -3.90 -4.52
CA GLY A 6 -15.43 -2.95 -3.52
C GLY A 6 -14.29 -2.07 -3.06
N ARG A 7 -14.61 -0.95 -2.40
CA ARG A 7 -13.63 -0.01 -1.90
C ARG A 7 -13.79 0.17 -0.39
N CYS A 8 -12.69 0.10 0.35
CA CYS A 8 -12.73 0.23 1.80
C CYS A 8 -13.24 1.63 2.20
N PRO A 9 -14.26 1.75 3.06
CA PRO A 9 -14.80 3.04 3.49
C PRO A 9 -13.82 3.85 4.36
N ASN A 10 -12.87 3.19 5.03
CA ASN A 10 -11.89 3.87 5.88
C ASN A 10 -10.69 4.41 5.08
N CYS A 11 -10.04 3.55 4.29
CA CYS A 11 -8.75 3.88 3.67
C CYS A 11 -8.76 3.99 2.14
N GLY A 12 -9.88 3.67 1.49
CA GLY A 12 -10.00 3.77 0.03
C GLY A 12 -9.27 2.68 -0.76
N SER A 13 -8.68 1.69 -0.10
CA SER A 13 -8.10 0.53 -0.79
C SER A 13 -9.16 -0.22 -1.59
N ILE A 14 -8.81 -0.65 -2.80
CA ILE A 14 -9.63 -1.52 -3.64
C ILE A 14 -9.51 -2.95 -3.12
N LEU A 15 -10.65 -3.62 -2.96
CA LEU A 15 -10.79 -4.95 -2.37
C LEU A 15 -11.67 -5.82 -3.27
N HIS A 16 -11.37 -7.12 -3.32
CA HIS A 16 -12.25 -8.11 -3.93
C HIS A 16 -13.01 -8.82 -2.82
N LEU A 17 -14.32 -8.55 -2.71
CA LEU A 17 -15.17 -9.04 -1.62
C LEU A 17 -16.15 -10.08 -2.17
N ASP A 18 -16.55 -11.04 -1.32
CA ASP A 18 -17.59 -12.00 -1.72
C ASP A 18 -18.95 -11.28 -1.76
N ALA A 19 -19.58 -11.25 -2.94
CA ALA A 19 -20.88 -10.61 -3.14
C ALA A 19 -21.99 -11.25 -2.28
N LYS A 20 -21.78 -12.46 -1.76
CA LYS A 20 -22.74 -13.15 -0.89
C LYS A 20 -22.50 -12.90 0.60
N ALA A 21 -21.34 -12.38 0.99
CA ALA A 21 -21.04 -12.08 2.38
C ALA A 21 -21.62 -10.71 2.75
N GLU A 22 -22.17 -10.59 3.97
CA GLU A 22 -22.68 -9.31 4.47
C GLU A 22 -21.54 -8.35 4.81
N LYS A 23 -20.50 -8.87 5.47
CA LYS A 23 -19.36 -8.08 5.97
C LYS A 23 -18.09 -8.38 5.20
N GLY A 24 -17.27 -7.34 5.08
CA GLY A 24 -15.93 -7.39 4.51
C GLY A 24 -14.89 -6.97 5.53
N HIS A 25 -13.66 -7.41 5.32
CA HIS A 25 -12.51 -7.04 6.12
C HIS A 25 -11.41 -6.47 5.20
N CYS A 26 -10.94 -5.26 5.50
CA CYS A 26 -9.83 -4.65 4.78
C CYS A 26 -8.51 -5.20 5.31
N LEU A 27 -7.69 -5.76 4.43
CA LEU A 27 -6.36 -6.28 4.81
C LEU A 27 -5.30 -5.19 5.02
N PHE A 28 -5.62 -3.93 4.71
CA PHE A 28 -4.67 -2.82 4.78
C PHE A 28 -4.80 -2.01 6.06
N CYS A 29 -6.03 -1.79 6.52
CA CYS A 29 -6.30 -0.98 7.70
C CYS A 29 -7.10 -1.75 8.75
N ASP A 30 -7.35 -3.05 8.56
CA ASP A 30 -8.13 -3.93 9.45
C ASP A 30 -9.59 -3.47 9.71
N ALA A 31 -10.11 -2.55 8.90
CA ALA A 31 -11.50 -2.11 8.99
C ALA A 31 -12.46 -3.26 8.65
N VAL A 32 -13.48 -3.45 9.48
CA VAL A 32 -14.63 -4.31 9.20
C VAL A 32 -15.82 -3.43 8.83
N PHE A 33 -16.43 -3.70 7.69
CA PHE A 33 -17.50 -2.89 7.13
C PHE A 33 -18.53 -3.75 6.40
N GLN A 34 -19.63 -3.14 5.98
CA GLN A 34 -20.65 -3.79 5.16
C GLN A 34 -20.22 -3.84 3.70
N ASN A 35 -20.34 -5.01 3.06
CA ASN A 35 -19.95 -5.17 1.66
C ASN A 35 -20.77 -4.26 0.73
N SER A 36 -22.04 -4.02 1.06
CA SER A 36 -22.89 -3.09 0.30
C SER A 36 -22.31 -1.68 0.22
N GLU A 37 -21.83 -1.15 1.34
CA GLU A 37 -21.18 0.17 1.42
C GLU A 37 -19.91 0.18 0.57
N ALA A 38 -19.08 -0.85 0.68
CA ALA A 38 -17.86 -0.94 -0.12
C ALA A 38 -18.13 -1.00 -1.63
N PHE A 39 -19.20 -1.69 -2.06
CA PHE A 39 -19.60 -1.72 -3.46
C PHE A 39 -20.10 -0.36 -3.95
N SER A 40 -20.89 0.36 -3.13
CA SER A 40 -21.36 1.71 -3.46
C SER A 40 -20.20 2.71 -3.60
N ILE A 41 -19.19 2.62 -2.73
CA ILE A 41 -18.01 3.50 -2.80
C ILE A 41 -17.13 3.15 -4.02
N ALA A 42 -17.09 1.89 -4.44
CA ALA A 42 -16.38 1.52 -5.68
C ALA A 42 -17.05 2.11 -6.93
N GLU A 43 -18.39 2.22 -6.94
CA GLU A 43 -19.15 2.82 -8.04
C GLU A 43 -18.99 4.35 -8.11
N ASN A 44 -18.85 5.04 -6.95
CA ASN A 44 -18.67 6.50 -6.88
C ASN A 44 -17.62 6.90 -5.82
N PRO A 45 -16.32 6.72 -6.11
CA PRO A 45 -15.26 6.96 -5.14
C PRO A 45 -15.08 8.43 -4.75
N ASP A 46 -15.36 9.36 -5.66
CA ASP A 46 -15.20 10.81 -5.42
C ASP A 46 -16.24 11.39 -4.45
N GLY A 47 -17.35 10.67 -4.24
CA GLY A 47 -18.44 11.08 -3.34
C GLY A 47 -18.22 10.69 -1.87
N HIS A 48 -17.17 9.92 -1.57
CA HIS A 48 -16.91 9.40 -0.24
C HIS A 48 -15.64 9.99 0.36
N THR A 49 -15.69 10.40 1.63
CA THR A 49 -14.51 10.85 2.37
C THR A 49 -13.89 9.68 3.11
N PHE A 50 -12.59 9.47 2.95
CA PHE A 50 -11.84 8.39 3.60
C PHE A 50 -11.18 8.90 4.89
N PRO A 51 -11.72 8.59 6.08
CA PRO A 51 -11.25 9.13 7.35
C PRO A 51 -9.84 8.66 7.74
N ASN A 52 -9.39 7.50 7.23
CA ASN A 52 -8.08 6.93 7.53
C ASN A 52 -7.77 6.80 9.04
N GLU A 53 -8.80 6.54 9.84
CA GLU A 53 -8.62 6.39 11.29
C GLU A 53 -8.03 5.02 11.65
N PRO A 54 -7.20 4.94 12.69
CA PRO A 54 -6.68 3.66 13.19
C PRO A 54 -7.84 2.76 13.59
N GLN A 55 -7.90 1.56 13.00
CA GLN A 55 -8.93 0.59 13.35
C GLN A 55 -8.42 -0.38 14.41
N PRO A 56 -9.31 -0.85 15.31
CA PRO A 56 -8.97 -1.93 16.22
C PRO A 56 -8.67 -3.20 15.42
N LYS A 57 -7.80 -4.05 15.98
CA LYS A 57 -7.49 -5.34 15.37
C LYS A 57 -8.73 -6.24 15.38
N TYR A 58 -9.08 -6.79 14.24
CA TYR A 58 -10.22 -7.71 14.14
C TYR A 58 -9.87 -9.10 14.71
N GLU A 59 -10.61 -9.52 15.73
CA GLU A 59 -10.46 -10.84 16.39
C GLU A 59 -11.57 -11.85 16.01
N GLY A 60 -12.46 -11.50 15.10
CA GLY A 60 -13.58 -12.36 14.70
C GLY A 60 -13.19 -13.48 13.72
N PRO A 61 -14.18 -14.30 13.31
CA PRO A 61 -13.97 -15.34 12.29
C PRO A 61 -13.49 -14.71 10.98
N SER A 62 -12.60 -15.40 10.25
CA SER A 62 -12.03 -14.88 9.00
C SER A 62 -13.12 -14.53 7.99
N LEU A 63 -13.12 -13.27 7.56
CA LEU A 63 -14.02 -12.74 6.52
C LEU A 63 -13.36 -12.73 5.13
N GLN A 64 -12.22 -13.42 4.97
CA GLN A 64 -11.54 -13.47 3.68
C GLN A 64 -12.30 -14.36 2.69
N PRO A 65 -12.67 -13.83 1.51
CA PRO A 65 -13.29 -14.63 0.46
C PRO A 65 -12.38 -15.79 0.04
N GLY A 66 -12.88 -17.01 0.12
CA GLY A 66 -12.12 -18.22 -0.27
C GLY A 66 -11.27 -18.85 0.81
N TYR A 67 -11.24 -18.31 2.02
CA TYR A 67 -10.53 -18.93 3.14
C TYR A 67 -11.39 -19.99 3.86
N SER A 68 -11.92 -20.96 3.12
CA SER A 68 -12.59 -22.12 3.71
C SER A 68 -11.55 -23.19 4.06
N GLY A 69 -11.01 -23.13 5.28
CA GLY A 69 -10.64 -24.32 6.06
C GLY A 69 -9.49 -25.23 5.59
N SER A 70 -8.68 -24.88 4.59
CA SER A 70 -7.53 -25.70 4.17
C SER A 70 -6.26 -24.89 4.01
N GLN A 71 -5.82 -24.26 5.10
CA GLN A 71 -4.40 -24.21 5.37
C GLN A 71 -4.21 -24.78 6.77
N LYS A 72 -4.11 -26.12 6.84
CA LYS A 72 -3.21 -26.68 7.85
C LYS A 72 -1.87 -26.00 7.56
N ALA A 73 -1.47 -25.08 8.44
CA ALA A 73 -0.12 -24.56 8.42
C ALA A 73 0.80 -25.78 8.46
N ASP A 74 1.43 -26.07 7.33
CA ASP A 74 2.41 -27.13 7.23
C ASP A 74 3.55 -26.73 8.19
N PRO A 75 3.80 -27.47 9.29
CA PRO A 75 4.86 -27.10 10.23
C PRO A 75 6.25 -27.16 9.57
N ALA A 76 6.36 -27.72 8.36
CA ALA A 76 7.60 -27.71 7.57
C ALA A 76 7.99 -26.32 7.03
N ARG A 77 7.11 -25.31 7.11
CA ARG A 77 7.43 -23.92 6.76
C ARG A 77 7.51 -22.98 7.95
N ALA A 78 7.79 -23.52 9.14
CA ALA A 78 8.49 -22.78 10.18
C ALA A 78 9.91 -22.44 9.66
N ARG A 79 9.98 -21.47 8.75
CA ARG A 79 11.22 -20.81 8.37
C ARG A 79 11.71 -20.21 9.67
N LYS A 80 12.65 -20.90 10.32
CA LYS A 80 13.42 -20.40 11.46
C LYS A 80 13.69 -18.94 11.15
N GLN A 81 13.07 -18.04 11.92
CA GLN A 81 13.52 -16.67 11.99
C GLN A 81 14.94 -16.81 12.52
N GLN A 82 15.91 -16.85 11.61
CA GLN A 82 17.27 -16.50 11.99
C GLN A 82 17.13 -15.16 12.68
N PRO A 83 17.65 -14.99 13.92
CA PRO A 83 17.70 -13.69 14.53
C PRO A 83 18.39 -12.77 13.51
N GLN A 84 17.62 -11.84 12.95
CA GLN A 84 18.21 -10.82 12.11
C GLN A 84 19.18 -10.08 13.03
N PRO A 85 20.48 -9.99 12.70
CA PRO A 85 21.34 -9.06 13.40
C PRO A 85 20.67 -7.70 13.29
N SER A 86 20.40 -7.08 14.43
CA SER A 86 19.80 -5.75 14.53
C SER A 86 20.57 -4.83 13.60
N LYS A 87 19.95 -4.47 12.46
CA LYS A 87 20.52 -3.46 11.59
C LYS A 87 20.62 -2.17 12.43
N PRO A 88 21.80 -1.54 12.51
CA PRO A 88 21.91 -0.25 13.18
C PRO A 88 20.88 0.71 12.59
N LYS A 89 20.21 1.47 13.46
CA LYS A 89 19.27 2.53 13.06
C LYS A 89 19.94 3.37 11.96
N PRO A 90 19.27 3.63 10.83
CA PRO A 90 19.81 4.57 9.85
C PRO A 90 20.04 5.91 10.56
N PRO A 91 21.18 6.58 10.32
CA PRO A 91 21.40 7.92 10.86
C PRO A 91 20.26 8.84 10.39
N PRO A 92 19.89 9.85 11.20
CA PRO A 92 18.91 10.84 10.79
C PRO A 92 19.32 11.45 9.45
N PRO A 93 18.35 11.77 8.56
CA PRO A 93 18.66 12.36 7.27
C PRO A 93 19.49 13.63 7.48
N PRO A 94 20.57 13.83 6.69
CA PRO A 94 21.37 15.03 6.81
C PRO A 94 20.48 16.25 6.53
N VAL A 95 20.49 17.19 7.47
CA VAL A 95 19.95 18.53 7.27
C VAL A 95 20.63 19.09 6.02
N TYR A 96 19.84 19.39 5.00
CA TYR A 96 20.33 19.93 3.74
C TYR A 96 20.75 21.39 3.98
N GLU A 97 22.00 21.60 4.38
CA GLU A 97 22.64 22.90 4.24
C GLU A 97 22.87 23.14 2.74
N MET A 98 22.18 24.15 2.20
CA MET A 98 22.40 24.63 0.84
C MET A 98 23.87 25.03 0.71
N LYS A 99 24.69 24.17 0.09
CA LYS A 99 26.03 24.53 -0.34
C LYS A 99 25.94 25.69 -1.32
N GLU A 100 26.67 26.75 -1.02
CA GLU A 100 26.79 27.96 -1.83
C GLU A 100 27.01 27.65 -3.32
N PRO A 101 26.49 28.52 -4.22
CA PRO A 101 26.52 28.29 -5.66
C PRO A 101 27.97 28.17 -6.15
N GLN A 102 28.34 26.95 -6.51
CA GLN A 102 29.59 26.63 -7.17
C GLN A 102 29.67 27.39 -8.49
N GLN A 103 30.56 28.39 -8.58
CA GLN A 103 30.77 29.17 -9.80
C GLN A 103 31.17 28.24 -10.94
N MET A 104 30.34 28.19 -11.98
CA MET A 104 30.66 27.48 -13.21
C MET A 104 31.80 28.21 -13.94
N PRO A 105 32.84 27.51 -14.42
CA PRO A 105 33.84 28.12 -15.27
C PRO A 105 33.24 28.48 -16.64
N ASP A 106 33.57 29.68 -17.13
CA ASP A 106 33.12 30.22 -18.41
C ASP A 106 33.79 29.47 -19.57
N ILE A 107 33.13 28.40 -20.02
CA ILE A 107 33.55 27.62 -21.18
C ILE A 107 33.08 28.35 -22.44
N ARG A 108 33.99 29.10 -23.05
CA ARG A 108 33.78 29.67 -24.39
C ARG A 108 33.80 28.55 -25.43
N ILE A 109 32.64 28.19 -25.95
CA ILE A 109 32.49 27.27 -27.08
C ILE A 109 32.99 27.98 -28.36
N PRO A 110 34.09 27.54 -29.00
CA PRO A 110 34.49 28.11 -30.28
C PRO A 110 33.48 27.68 -31.36
N GLY A 111 32.93 28.68 -32.06
CA GLY A 111 31.84 28.49 -32.99
C GLY A 111 32.21 27.72 -34.27
N LYS A 112 31.23 26.92 -34.72
CA LYS A 112 30.97 26.45 -36.09
C LYS A 112 31.86 25.35 -36.65
N THR A 113 31.64 24.12 -36.19
CA THR A 113 31.85 22.94 -37.05
C THR A 113 30.60 22.74 -37.92
N LYS A 114 30.66 23.17 -39.18
CA LYS A 114 29.60 22.88 -40.17
C LYS A 114 29.61 21.38 -40.45
N ILE A 115 28.62 20.67 -39.94
CA ILE A 115 28.30 19.30 -40.37
C ILE A 115 27.68 19.44 -41.77
N LYS A 116 28.43 19.05 -42.81
CA LYS A 116 27.90 18.88 -44.16
C LYS A 116 26.99 17.64 -44.14
N MET A 117 25.70 17.83 -44.39
CA MET A 117 24.82 16.78 -44.92
C MET A 117 25.06 16.64 -46.42
#